data_AF-A0A518EY54-F1
#
_entry.id   AF-A0A518EY54-F1
#
_cell.length_a   1.000
_cell.length_b   1.000
_cell.length_c   1.000
_cell.angle_alpha   90.00
_cell.angle_beta   90.00
_cell.angle_gamma   90.00
#
_symmetry.space_group_name_H-M   'P 1'
#
loop_
_entity.id
_entity.type
_entity.pdbx_description
1 polymer ?
#
loop_
_entity_poly.entity_id
_entity_poly.type
_entity_poly.pdbx_seq_one_letter_code
_entity_poly.pdbx_strand_id
1 'polypeptide(L)'
;MHTFGVAEWATDPAMGPGRARRGLVLWFLVTTAFMLLPFRFEYLGPRRVHNGLRSLDGVGVGFHGPSVLRTAGPPAWLAAALESRELDVALELRTDRAEQSGPARIVTLSGGSLVRNFTVAQKGPDLVVRARREGSDANGMAPLKVDGVFAVPQDLRLEVRFREHLIEILVDGEPRFREKVATSVFEDWDPTYRLALGDEVDGARGWEGELHTAVATVAGVPHDLLADPELERPETFWEIPEQTRRLWRIETSHAWLVEPLHTLIFVVFGVLLSLGQRRFRAGGVLRAALLALVLGTLFQLAKVCFPGRHPSLMHVPFNALGAALGAWLASRVAVPLKQPGPASE
;
A
#
# COMPACT_ATOMS: atom_id res chain seq x y z
N MET A 1 35.07 19.85 -65.39
CA MET A 1 34.59 18.76 -64.51
C MET A 1 35.18 18.98 -63.12
N HIS A 2 34.46 19.70 -62.26
CA HIS A 2 34.78 19.82 -60.85
C HIS A 2 33.84 18.87 -60.11
N THR A 3 34.37 17.78 -59.59
CA THR A 3 33.65 16.84 -58.75
C THR A 3 33.34 17.51 -57.42
N PHE A 4 32.04 17.66 -57.15
CA PHE A 4 31.48 18.11 -55.90
C PHE A 4 32.00 17.25 -54.75
N GLY A 5 32.59 17.90 -53.74
CA GLY A 5 32.87 17.28 -52.44
C GLY A 5 31.55 16.92 -51.75
N VAL A 6 31.20 15.64 -51.82
CA VAL A 6 30.11 15.07 -51.06
C VAL A 6 30.54 15.04 -49.59
N ALA A 7 30.09 16.05 -48.85
CA ALA A 7 29.44 15.84 -47.55
C ALA A 7 30.15 14.87 -46.57
N GLU A 8 31.20 15.35 -45.92
CA GLU A 8 31.88 14.74 -44.77
C GLU A 8 31.05 14.82 -43.46
N TRP A 9 29.71 14.68 -43.51
CA TRP A 9 28.84 14.76 -42.32
C TRP A 9 28.32 13.42 -41.80
N ALA A 10 28.79 12.29 -42.35
CA ALA A 10 28.20 10.97 -42.11
C ALA A 10 29.15 9.90 -41.53
N THR A 11 30.18 10.27 -40.77
CA THR A 11 31.05 9.27 -40.10
C THR A 11 31.42 9.65 -38.66
N ASP A 12 30.43 9.61 -37.76
CA ASP A 12 30.71 9.21 -36.37
C ASP A 12 29.61 8.23 -35.92
N PRO A 13 29.73 6.93 -36.27
CA PRO A 13 28.70 5.93 -35.97
C PRO A 13 28.62 5.56 -34.49
N ALA A 14 29.52 6.08 -33.64
CA ALA A 14 29.51 5.86 -32.21
C ALA A 14 29.20 7.16 -31.46
N MET A 15 28.19 7.15 -30.60
CA MET A 15 27.93 8.27 -29.69
C MET A 15 29.19 8.51 -28.83
N GLY A 16 29.94 9.58 -29.12
CA GLY A 16 31.13 9.91 -28.34
C GLY A 16 30.84 10.08 -26.84
N PRO A 17 31.81 9.79 -25.93
CA PRO A 17 31.58 9.77 -24.47
C PRO A 17 31.00 11.06 -23.90
N GLY A 18 31.31 12.21 -24.51
CA GLY A 18 30.74 13.51 -24.12
C GLY A 18 29.25 13.62 -24.40
N ARG A 19 28.78 13.11 -25.56
CA ARG A 19 27.35 13.08 -25.91
C ARG A 19 26.59 12.10 -24.99
N ALA A 20 27.16 10.94 -24.71
CA ALA A 20 26.57 9.95 -23.80
C ALA A 20 26.39 10.48 -22.38
N ARG A 21 27.37 11.24 -21.85
CA ARG A 21 27.24 11.88 -20.53
C ARG A 21 26.15 12.95 -20.49
N ARG A 22 26.02 13.78 -21.53
CA ARG A 22 24.91 14.75 -21.64
C ARG A 22 23.56 14.05 -21.72
N GLY A 23 23.49 12.96 -22.50
CA GLY A 23 22.32 12.09 -22.57
C GLY A 23 21.97 11.49 -21.20
N LEU A 24 22.96 11.06 -20.42
CA LEU A 24 22.74 10.53 -19.08
C LEU A 24 22.17 11.58 -18.12
N VAL A 25 22.67 12.82 -18.19
CA VAL A 25 22.11 13.95 -17.41
C VAL A 25 20.67 14.22 -17.83
N LEU A 26 20.39 14.30 -19.13
CA LEU A 26 19.04 14.51 -19.63
C LEU A 26 18.09 13.37 -19.20
N TRP A 27 18.53 12.12 -19.33
CA TRP A 27 17.79 10.95 -18.87
C TRP A 27 17.47 11.04 -17.38
N PHE A 28 18.45 11.45 -16.55
CA PHE A 28 18.24 11.62 -15.12
C PHE A 28 17.21 12.72 -14.82
N LEU A 29 17.30 13.87 -15.50
CA LEU A 29 16.35 14.97 -15.32
C LEU A 29 14.93 14.58 -15.74
N VAL A 30 14.77 13.96 -16.92
CA VAL A 30 13.45 13.53 -17.43
C VAL A 30 12.84 12.44 -16.55
N THR A 31 13.64 11.44 -16.15
CA THR A 31 13.15 10.34 -15.29
C THR A 31 12.78 10.86 -13.91
N THR A 32 13.60 11.74 -13.32
CA THR A 32 13.28 12.39 -12.04
C THR A 32 12.01 13.22 -12.15
N ALA A 33 11.88 14.01 -13.21
CA ALA A 33 10.68 14.82 -13.46
C ALA A 33 9.42 13.96 -13.55
N PHE A 34 9.48 12.87 -14.33
CA PHE A 34 8.37 11.93 -14.47
C PHE A 34 8.03 11.23 -13.14
N MET A 35 9.04 10.81 -12.38
CA MET A 35 8.86 10.08 -11.12
C MET A 35 8.31 10.96 -10.00
N LEU A 36 8.56 12.27 -10.02
CA LEU A 36 8.19 13.21 -8.96
C LEU A 36 7.05 14.18 -9.32
N LEU A 37 6.53 14.17 -10.55
CA LEU A 37 5.35 14.94 -10.95
C LEU A 37 4.16 14.62 -10.00
N PRO A 38 3.25 15.54 -9.64
CA PRO A 38 3.13 16.93 -10.01
C PRO A 38 4.08 17.89 -9.25
N PHE A 39 5.20 17.40 -8.70
CA PHE A 39 6.16 18.19 -7.91
C PHE A 39 5.55 18.88 -6.69
N ARG A 40 4.49 18.28 -6.14
CA ARG A 40 3.92 18.69 -4.86
C ARG A 40 4.58 17.88 -3.77
N PHE A 41 5.53 18.50 -3.09
CA PHE A 41 6.20 17.86 -1.96
C PHE A 41 5.28 17.88 -0.74
N GLU A 42 4.99 16.71 -0.20
CA GLU A 42 4.28 16.51 1.05
C GLU A 42 4.86 15.27 1.73
N TYR A 43 5.42 15.42 2.94
CA TYR A 43 6.00 14.28 3.65
C TYR A 43 4.89 13.34 4.14
N LEU A 44 4.70 12.21 3.45
CA LEU A 44 3.74 11.15 3.81
C LEU A 44 4.45 9.93 4.41
N GLY A 45 5.57 10.18 5.10
CA GLY A 45 6.36 9.21 5.85
C GLY A 45 5.76 8.86 7.22
N PRO A 46 6.38 7.93 7.96
CA PRO A 46 6.02 7.64 9.34
C PRO A 46 6.11 8.92 10.19
N ARG A 47 5.06 9.21 10.95
CA ARG A 47 4.99 10.39 11.81
C ARG A 47 4.31 10.06 13.13
N ARG A 48 4.69 10.79 14.17
CA ARG A 48 4.02 10.72 15.47
C ARG A 48 2.90 11.75 15.48
N VAL A 49 1.68 11.31 15.78
CA VAL A 49 0.47 12.15 15.79
C VAL A 49 -0.19 12.08 17.17
N HIS A 50 -0.95 13.12 17.50
CA HIS A 50 -1.85 13.09 18.67
C HIS A 50 -3.06 12.24 18.33
N ASN A 51 -3.51 11.47 19.31
CA ASN A 51 -4.70 10.66 19.18
C ASN A 51 -5.92 11.55 19.34
N GLY A 52 -6.66 11.77 18.26
CA GLY A 52 -7.80 12.68 18.19
C GLY A 52 -9.09 12.16 18.86
N LEU A 53 -8.96 11.37 19.92
CA LEU A 53 -10.09 10.85 20.68
C LEU A 53 -10.73 11.95 21.51
N ARG A 54 -12.06 11.94 21.58
CA ARG A 54 -12.85 12.79 22.48
C ARG A 54 -13.82 11.92 23.26
N SER A 55 -14.00 12.20 24.55
CA SER A 55 -15.01 11.50 25.34
C SER A 55 -16.40 12.08 25.04
N LEU A 56 -17.39 11.20 24.88
CA LEU A 56 -18.81 11.52 24.74
C LEU A 56 -19.52 11.03 25.99
N ASP A 57 -20.11 11.94 26.77
CA ASP A 57 -20.98 11.64 27.92
C ASP A 57 -20.43 10.59 28.92
N GLY A 58 -19.10 10.44 29.00
CA GLY A 58 -18.40 9.52 29.90
C GLY A 58 -18.34 8.05 29.45
N VAL A 59 -19.05 7.64 28.40
CA VAL A 59 -19.09 6.25 27.91
C VAL A 59 -18.62 6.15 26.45
N GLY A 60 -19.19 6.98 25.57
CA GLY A 60 -18.87 6.98 24.15
C GLY A 60 -17.54 7.65 23.83
N VAL A 61 -17.10 7.46 22.59
CA VAL A 61 -15.84 8.00 22.07
C VAL A 61 -16.06 8.60 20.68
N GLY A 62 -15.63 9.85 20.50
CA GLY A 62 -15.50 10.53 19.22
C GLY A 62 -14.10 10.34 18.63
N PHE A 63 -14.04 10.11 17.33
CA PHE A 63 -12.84 9.90 16.53
C PHE A 63 -12.68 11.06 15.55
N HIS A 64 -11.65 11.90 15.72
CA HIS A 64 -11.44 13.08 14.87
C HIS A 64 -10.00 13.16 14.36
N GLY A 65 -9.83 13.24 13.04
CA GLY A 65 -8.49 13.17 12.43
C GLY A 65 -7.83 11.81 12.70
N PRO A 66 -6.48 11.75 12.86
CA PRO A 66 -5.82 10.51 13.25
C PRO A 66 -6.24 10.08 14.66
N SER A 67 -7.01 9.01 14.75
CA SER A 67 -7.48 8.47 16.02
C SER A 67 -7.61 6.96 15.98
N VAL A 68 -7.19 6.28 17.04
CA VAL A 68 -7.28 4.83 17.15
C VAL A 68 -7.41 4.38 18.60
N LEU A 69 -8.25 3.37 18.81
CA LEU A 69 -8.24 2.50 19.98
C LEU A 69 -7.85 1.10 19.52
N ARG A 70 -6.96 0.42 20.23
CA ARG A 70 -6.58 -0.96 19.88
C ARG A 70 -6.16 -1.76 21.09
N THR A 71 -6.41 -3.06 21.05
CA THR A 71 -5.97 -3.95 22.11
C THR A 71 -4.47 -4.27 21.98
N ALA A 72 -3.78 -4.48 23.10
CA ALA A 72 -2.39 -4.90 23.11
C ALA A 72 -2.23 -6.31 22.50
N GLY A 73 -3.12 -7.23 22.87
CA GLY A 73 -3.24 -8.59 22.36
C GLY A 73 -4.62 -8.92 21.78
N PRO A 74 -4.91 -10.20 21.52
CA PRO A 74 -6.25 -10.64 21.12
C PRO A 74 -7.27 -10.35 22.23
N PRO A 75 -8.50 -9.93 21.89
CA PRO A 75 -9.51 -9.69 22.91
C PRO A 75 -9.90 -10.98 23.62
N ALA A 76 -10.19 -10.90 24.92
CA ALA A 76 -10.38 -12.08 25.78
C ALA A 76 -11.56 -12.97 25.34
N TRP A 77 -12.57 -12.40 24.68
CA TRP A 77 -13.75 -13.12 24.18
C TRP A 77 -13.50 -13.90 22.88
N LEU A 78 -12.38 -13.68 22.18
CA LEU A 78 -12.16 -14.27 20.86
C LEU A 78 -12.10 -15.80 20.91
N ALA A 79 -11.42 -16.39 21.89
CA ALA A 79 -11.35 -17.84 22.02
C ALA A 79 -12.75 -18.47 22.19
N ALA A 80 -13.60 -17.85 23.01
CA ALA A 80 -14.98 -18.29 23.21
C ALA A 80 -15.83 -18.13 21.94
N ALA A 81 -15.59 -17.10 21.13
CA ALA A 81 -16.28 -16.92 19.84
C ALA A 81 -15.92 -18.02 18.83
N LEU A 82 -14.63 -18.40 18.78
CA LEU A 82 -14.17 -19.48 17.91
C LEU A 82 -14.70 -20.86 18.34
N GLU A 83 -14.82 -21.08 19.65
CA GLU A 83 -15.36 -22.32 20.23
C GLU A 83 -16.88 -22.43 20.02
N SER A 84 -17.62 -21.36 20.34
CA SER A 84 -19.09 -21.31 20.22
C SER A 84 -19.58 -21.14 18.78
N ARG A 85 -18.71 -20.72 17.85
CA ARG A 85 -19.06 -20.40 16.46
C ARG A 85 -20.16 -19.34 16.37
N GLU A 86 -20.14 -18.40 17.31
CA GLU A 86 -21.11 -17.31 17.43
C GLU A 86 -20.44 -16.01 17.87
N LEU A 87 -20.72 -14.94 17.13
CA LEU A 87 -20.31 -13.59 17.48
C LEU A 87 -21.32 -12.58 16.91
N ASP A 88 -21.87 -11.73 17.77
CA ASP A 88 -22.62 -10.55 17.35
C ASP A 88 -21.82 -9.30 17.68
N VAL A 89 -21.63 -8.43 16.69
CA VAL A 89 -20.99 -7.12 16.88
C VAL A 89 -22.05 -6.05 16.72
N ALA A 90 -22.47 -5.46 17.83
CA ALA A 90 -23.46 -4.39 17.88
C ALA A 90 -22.80 -3.04 18.15
N LEU A 91 -23.18 -2.03 17.37
CA LEU A 91 -22.61 -0.68 17.43
C LEU A 91 -23.75 0.34 17.41
N GLU A 92 -23.69 1.33 18.30
CA GLU A 92 -24.47 2.56 18.19
C GLU A 92 -23.52 3.70 17.87
N LEU A 93 -23.71 4.32 16.71
CA LEU A 93 -22.75 5.29 16.18
C LEU A 93 -23.41 6.37 15.34
N ARG A 94 -22.65 7.44 15.11
CA ARG A 94 -22.95 8.49 14.15
C ARG A 94 -21.71 8.80 13.33
N THR A 95 -21.83 8.76 12.01
CA THR A 95 -20.75 9.22 11.12
C THR A 95 -20.65 10.75 11.15
N ASP A 96 -19.45 11.32 11.14
CA ASP A 96 -19.29 12.78 11.06
C ASP A 96 -19.69 13.32 9.68
N ARG A 97 -19.57 12.49 8.63
CA ARG A 97 -19.88 12.85 7.25
C ARG A 97 -20.17 11.63 6.39
N ALA A 98 -21.06 11.82 5.42
CA ALA A 98 -21.44 10.78 4.48
C ALA A 98 -20.27 10.30 3.61
N GLU A 99 -19.41 11.22 3.16
CA GLU A 99 -18.27 10.88 2.31
C GLU A 99 -17.00 10.68 3.14
N GLN A 100 -16.66 9.42 3.40
CA GLN A 100 -15.38 9.02 3.99
C GLN A 100 -14.54 8.18 3.03
N SER A 101 -13.26 8.53 2.93
CA SER A 101 -12.28 7.77 2.15
C SER A 101 -12.09 6.41 2.80
N GLY A 102 -12.42 5.36 2.06
CA GLY A 102 -12.63 4.07 2.69
C GLY A 102 -12.07 2.84 1.96
N PRO A 103 -12.31 1.66 2.55
CA PRO A 103 -13.18 1.52 3.73
C PRO A 103 -12.50 2.10 4.99
N ALA A 104 -13.21 2.89 5.76
CA ALA A 104 -12.80 3.58 6.98
C ALA A 104 -13.30 2.75 8.16
N ARG A 105 -12.41 2.34 9.06
CA ARG A 105 -12.64 1.23 9.99
C ARG A 105 -13.38 1.75 11.22
N ILE A 106 -14.62 1.31 11.39
CA ILE A 106 -15.39 1.60 12.61
C ILE A 106 -14.92 0.62 13.69
N VAL A 107 -14.91 -0.68 13.38
CA VAL A 107 -14.34 -1.74 14.23
C VAL A 107 -13.70 -2.82 13.35
N THR A 108 -12.59 -3.40 13.79
CA THR A 108 -11.88 -4.45 13.07
C THR A 108 -11.21 -5.42 14.03
N LEU A 109 -11.24 -6.72 13.69
CA LEU A 109 -10.45 -7.76 14.32
C LEU A 109 -9.46 -8.29 13.28
N SER A 110 -8.20 -7.88 13.37
CA SER A 110 -7.24 -8.07 12.28
C SER A 110 -5.79 -8.24 12.73
N GLY A 111 -4.96 -8.75 11.80
CA GLY A 111 -3.51 -8.66 11.89
C GLY A 111 -2.95 -7.42 11.18
N GLY A 112 -3.80 -6.59 10.57
CA GLY A 112 -3.45 -5.36 9.86
C GLY A 112 -4.25 -5.13 8.57
N SER A 113 -3.79 -4.18 7.77
CA SER A 113 -4.49 -3.70 6.56
C SER A 113 -4.66 -4.73 5.41
N LEU A 114 -4.03 -5.91 5.51
CA LEU A 114 -4.05 -6.97 4.48
C LEU A 114 -4.59 -8.32 4.95
N VAL A 115 -4.80 -8.52 6.24
CA VAL A 115 -5.31 -9.79 6.81
C VAL A 115 -6.25 -9.51 7.96
N ARG A 116 -7.39 -10.20 8.02
CA ARG A 116 -8.42 -9.96 9.04
C ARG A 116 -9.30 -11.15 9.29
N ASN A 117 -9.94 -11.18 10.46
CA ASN A 117 -11.10 -12.02 10.70
C ASN A 117 -12.34 -11.28 10.21
N PHE A 118 -12.56 -10.06 10.71
CA PHE A 118 -13.59 -9.17 10.19
C PHE A 118 -13.24 -7.68 10.31
N THR A 119 -13.95 -6.86 9.56
CA THR A 119 -13.96 -5.39 9.65
C THR A 119 -15.37 -4.89 9.34
N VAL A 120 -15.90 -3.98 10.16
CA VAL A 120 -17.07 -3.15 9.86
C VAL A 120 -16.57 -1.74 9.53
N ALA A 121 -16.93 -1.22 8.36
CA ALA A 121 -16.35 0.01 7.84
C ALA A 121 -17.33 0.81 6.99
N GLN A 122 -17.06 2.11 6.86
CA GLN A 122 -17.75 3.00 5.93
C GLN A 122 -16.90 3.22 4.67
N LYS A 123 -17.49 3.22 3.47
CA LYS A 123 -16.80 3.65 2.24
C LYS A 123 -17.72 4.55 1.44
N GLY A 124 -17.40 5.84 1.39
CA GLY A 124 -18.40 6.83 0.96
C GLY A 124 -19.66 6.68 1.81
N PRO A 125 -20.86 6.72 1.22
CA PRO A 125 -22.12 6.59 1.95
C PRO A 125 -22.48 5.14 2.31
N ASP A 126 -21.66 4.16 1.93
CA ASP A 126 -22.00 2.74 2.02
C ASP A 126 -21.39 2.07 3.25
N LEU A 127 -22.12 1.11 3.82
CA LEU A 127 -21.59 0.17 4.79
C LEU A 127 -20.86 -0.96 4.06
N VAL A 128 -19.65 -1.24 4.52
CA VAL A 128 -18.78 -2.28 3.99
C VAL A 128 -18.32 -3.18 5.13
N VAL A 129 -18.71 -4.45 5.09
CA VAL A 129 -18.21 -5.48 5.99
C VAL A 129 -17.26 -6.38 5.22
N ARG A 130 -16.06 -6.61 5.76
CA ARG A 130 -15.17 -7.66 5.28
C ARG A 130 -15.13 -8.74 6.33
N ALA A 131 -15.27 -9.98 5.91
CA ALA A 131 -15.16 -11.15 6.77
C ALA A 131 -14.41 -12.22 6.02
N ARG A 132 -13.38 -12.78 6.66
CA ARG A 132 -12.67 -13.96 6.15
C ARG A 132 -13.61 -15.15 6.29
N ARG A 133 -13.94 -15.72 5.14
CA ARG A 133 -14.88 -16.82 4.95
C ARG A 133 -14.58 -17.54 3.64
N GLU A 134 -15.28 -18.62 3.37
CA GLU A 134 -15.24 -19.31 2.08
C GLU A 134 -15.40 -18.36 0.88
N GLY A 135 -14.59 -18.55 -0.16
CA GLY A 135 -14.65 -17.72 -1.37
C GLY A 135 -14.05 -16.31 -1.20
N SER A 136 -13.57 -15.96 -0.01
CA SER A 136 -12.81 -14.74 0.23
C SER A 136 -11.30 -14.99 0.39
N ASP A 137 -10.49 -13.96 0.18
CA ASP A 137 -9.06 -14.02 0.51
C ASP A 137 -8.81 -13.84 2.02
N ALA A 138 -7.55 -13.92 2.45
CA ALA A 138 -7.15 -13.67 3.84
C ALA A 138 -7.55 -12.26 4.35
N ASN A 139 -7.92 -11.36 3.44
CA ASN A 139 -8.35 -10.00 3.70
C ASN A 139 -9.88 -9.84 3.73
N GLY A 140 -10.64 -10.93 3.62
CA GLY A 140 -12.09 -10.92 3.57
C GLY A 140 -12.65 -10.25 2.31
N MET A 141 -11.91 -10.26 1.19
CA MET A 141 -12.36 -9.79 -0.12
C MET A 141 -12.95 -10.94 -0.94
N ALA A 142 -14.06 -10.79 -1.66
CA ALA A 142 -14.85 -9.56 -1.84
C ALA A 142 -15.66 -9.16 -0.59
N PRO A 143 -15.87 -7.85 -0.36
CA PRO A 143 -16.60 -7.37 0.80
C PRO A 143 -18.11 -7.57 0.66
N LEU A 144 -18.80 -7.64 1.79
CA LEU A 144 -20.24 -7.49 1.91
C LEU A 144 -20.58 -6.00 1.93
N LYS A 145 -21.56 -5.58 1.15
CA LYS A 145 -21.88 -4.16 0.96
C LYS A 145 -23.37 -3.92 1.17
N VAL A 146 -23.70 -2.86 1.93
CA VAL A 146 -25.05 -2.33 2.04
C VAL A 146 -25.01 -0.85 1.67
N ASP A 147 -25.73 -0.48 0.62
CA ASP A 147 -25.66 0.86 0.03
C ASP A 147 -26.36 1.92 0.90
N GLY A 148 -25.79 3.12 0.93
CA GLY A 148 -26.43 4.33 1.47
C GLY A 148 -26.71 4.37 2.96
N VAL A 149 -26.19 3.43 3.75
CA VAL A 149 -26.36 3.36 5.22
C VAL A 149 -25.88 4.64 5.92
N PHE A 150 -24.84 5.28 5.38
CA PHE A 150 -24.23 6.49 5.92
C PHE A 150 -24.51 7.74 5.07
N ALA A 151 -25.49 7.69 4.16
CA ALA A 151 -25.81 8.83 3.28
C ALA A 151 -26.24 10.09 4.06
N VAL A 152 -26.80 9.90 5.26
CA VAL A 152 -27.19 10.97 6.18
C VAL A 152 -26.42 10.79 7.49
N PRO A 153 -25.69 11.82 7.98
CA PRO A 153 -25.08 11.81 9.31
C PRO A 153 -26.13 11.82 10.42
N GLN A 154 -26.52 10.64 10.90
CA GLN A 154 -27.49 10.46 11.98
C GLN A 154 -27.06 9.31 12.90
N ASP A 155 -27.65 9.24 14.09
CA ASP A 155 -27.46 8.10 14.98
C ASP A 155 -28.04 6.84 14.33
N LEU A 156 -27.28 5.74 14.43
CA LEU A 156 -27.52 4.50 13.74
C LEU A 156 -27.20 3.32 14.66
N ARG A 157 -28.03 2.28 14.63
CA ARG A 157 -27.70 0.99 15.23
C ARG A 157 -27.30 -0.01 14.17
N LEU A 158 -26.06 -0.47 14.22
CA LEU A 158 -25.54 -1.54 13.37
C LEU A 158 -25.37 -2.83 14.16
N GLU A 159 -25.71 -3.95 13.55
CA GLU A 159 -25.41 -5.26 14.10
C GLU A 159 -24.91 -6.18 12.98
N VAL A 160 -23.74 -6.79 13.20
CA VAL A 160 -23.22 -7.84 12.31
C VAL A 160 -23.19 -9.13 13.09
N ARG A 161 -23.98 -10.10 12.63
CA ARG A 161 -24.09 -11.42 13.26
C ARG A 161 -23.31 -12.44 12.46
N PHE A 162 -22.38 -13.10 13.13
CA PHE A 162 -21.65 -14.24 12.62
C PHE A 162 -22.17 -15.49 13.33
N ARG A 163 -22.66 -16.44 12.54
CA ARG A 163 -22.97 -17.81 12.96
C ARG A 163 -22.15 -18.75 12.11
N GLU A 164 -22.08 -20.02 12.51
CA GLU A 164 -21.27 -21.02 11.81
C GLU A 164 -21.46 -20.96 10.28
N HIS A 165 -22.70 -20.91 9.77
CA HIS A 165 -22.96 -20.91 8.32
C HIS A 165 -23.68 -19.66 7.79
N LEU A 166 -23.68 -18.56 8.55
CA LEU A 166 -24.46 -17.38 8.20
C LEU A 166 -23.76 -16.10 8.65
N ILE A 167 -23.73 -15.12 7.76
CA ILE A 167 -23.43 -13.72 8.10
C ILE A 167 -24.68 -12.89 7.83
N GLU A 168 -25.12 -12.12 8.83
CA GLU A 168 -26.26 -11.21 8.73
C GLU A 168 -25.83 -9.80 9.13
N ILE A 169 -26.33 -8.79 8.41
CA ILE A 169 -26.14 -7.38 8.74
C ILE A 169 -27.51 -6.76 8.96
N LEU A 170 -27.70 -6.16 10.12
CA LEU A 170 -28.89 -5.41 10.50
C LEU A 170 -28.55 -3.93 10.64
N VAL A 171 -29.48 -3.09 10.20
CA VAL A 171 -29.42 -1.63 10.33
C VAL A 171 -30.73 -1.19 10.97
N ASP A 172 -30.65 -0.54 12.12
CA ASP A 172 -31.78 -0.14 12.96
C ASP A 172 -32.74 -1.31 13.27
N GLY A 173 -32.17 -2.50 13.50
CA GLY A 173 -32.91 -3.73 13.80
C GLY A 173 -33.48 -4.47 12.58
N GLU A 174 -33.43 -3.87 11.39
CA GLU A 174 -33.93 -4.48 10.15
C GLU A 174 -32.81 -5.23 9.41
N PRO A 175 -32.98 -6.52 9.05
CA PRO A 175 -32.01 -7.25 8.23
C PRO A 175 -31.85 -6.62 6.84
N ARG A 176 -30.65 -6.15 6.51
CA ARG A 176 -30.34 -5.54 5.20
C ARG A 176 -29.50 -6.44 4.31
N PHE A 177 -28.79 -7.40 4.90
CA PHE A 177 -27.96 -8.36 4.17
C PHE A 177 -27.91 -9.70 4.88
N ARG A 178 -27.91 -10.78 4.11
CA ARG A 178 -27.73 -12.16 4.59
C ARG A 178 -26.93 -12.96 3.56
N GLU A 179 -25.90 -13.64 4.01
CA GLU A 179 -25.12 -14.56 3.19
C GLU A 179 -24.93 -15.89 3.91
N LYS A 180 -25.30 -16.98 3.24
CA LYS A 180 -24.98 -18.34 3.69
C LYS A 180 -23.62 -18.73 3.13
N VAL A 181 -22.80 -19.35 3.97
CA VAL A 181 -21.51 -19.92 3.59
C VAL A 181 -21.56 -21.44 3.77
N ALA A 182 -20.88 -22.20 2.92
CA ALA A 182 -20.96 -23.66 2.99
C ALA A 182 -20.03 -24.20 4.09
N THR A 183 -18.86 -23.61 4.26
CA THR A 183 -17.99 -23.88 5.41
C THR A 183 -18.25 -22.92 6.57
N SER A 184 -17.67 -23.21 7.73
CA SER A 184 -17.80 -22.34 8.91
C SER A 184 -17.18 -20.96 8.64
N VAL A 185 -17.87 -19.88 9.00
CA VAL A 185 -17.30 -18.52 8.98
C VAL A 185 -16.03 -18.44 9.82
N PHE A 186 -15.96 -19.19 10.91
CA PHE A 186 -14.88 -19.17 11.89
C PHE A 186 -13.73 -20.12 11.54
N GLU A 187 -13.85 -20.91 10.47
CA GLU A 187 -12.89 -21.99 10.15
C GLU A 187 -11.45 -21.48 10.03
N ASP A 188 -11.28 -20.34 9.37
CA ASP A 188 -9.97 -19.73 9.07
C ASP A 188 -9.69 -18.48 9.91
N TRP A 189 -10.47 -18.23 10.97
CA TRP A 189 -10.25 -17.06 11.81
C TRP A 189 -9.02 -17.26 12.69
N ASP A 190 -8.14 -16.26 12.69
CA ASP A 190 -6.89 -16.29 13.42
C ASP A 190 -7.11 -15.84 14.87
N PRO A 191 -6.80 -16.68 15.88
CA PRO A 191 -7.01 -16.35 17.29
C PRO A 191 -6.02 -15.31 17.82
N THR A 192 -5.01 -14.92 17.04
CA THR A 192 -3.96 -13.98 17.44
C THR A 192 -4.25 -12.54 17.02
N TYR A 193 -5.34 -12.31 16.30
CA TYR A 193 -5.69 -10.99 15.78
C TYR A 193 -6.20 -10.06 16.88
N ARG A 194 -5.89 -8.77 16.71
CA ARG A 194 -6.18 -7.72 17.68
C ARG A 194 -7.40 -6.93 17.26
N LEU A 195 -8.08 -6.37 18.25
CA LEU A 195 -9.22 -5.49 18.04
C LEU A 195 -8.71 -4.06 17.85
N ALA A 196 -9.30 -3.33 16.90
CA ALA A 196 -9.16 -1.88 16.81
C ALA A 196 -10.51 -1.21 16.51
N LEU A 197 -10.70 -0.01 17.06
CA LEU A 197 -11.87 0.85 16.83
C LEU A 197 -11.40 2.21 16.29
N GLY A 198 -12.16 2.75 15.34
CA GLY A 198 -11.89 4.02 14.66
C GLY A 198 -10.70 4.03 13.70
N ASP A 199 -9.93 2.94 13.59
CA ASP A 199 -8.86 2.75 12.60
C ASP A 199 -8.54 1.24 12.42
N GLU A 200 -7.60 0.92 11.54
CA GLU A 200 -6.97 -0.39 11.43
C GLU A 200 -5.91 -0.58 12.54
N VAL A 201 -5.60 -1.84 12.89
CA VAL A 201 -4.58 -2.18 13.89
C VAL A 201 -3.21 -1.55 13.58
N ASP A 202 -2.86 -1.48 12.29
CA ASP A 202 -1.65 -0.84 11.80
C ASP A 202 -1.84 0.65 11.45
N GLY A 203 -3.08 1.17 11.48
CA GLY A 203 -3.48 2.58 11.33
C GLY A 203 -3.86 3.00 9.89
N ALA A 204 -3.96 4.32 9.66
CA ALA A 204 -4.09 4.99 8.35
C ALA A 204 -5.30 4.56 7.50
N ARG A 205 -6.34 4.06 8.16
CA ARG A 205 -7.65 3.68 7.65
C ARG A 205 -8.75 4.23 8.56
N GLY A 206 -8.48 5.40 9.15
CA GLY A 206 -9.28 6.03 10.18
C GLY A 206 -10.71 6.29 9.73
N TRP A 207 -11.63 6.09 10.65
CA TRP A 207 -13.02 6.51 10.57
C TRP A 207 -13.23 7.71 11.48
N GLU A 208 -13.98 8.68 10.99
CA GLU A 208 -14.31 9.88 11.76
C GLU A 208 -15.80 9.89 12.10
N GLY A 209 -16.10 10.08 13.37
CA GLY A 209 -17.46 9.97 13.89
C GLY A 209 -17.49 9.65 15.36
N GLU A 210 -18.68 9.35 15.84
CA GLU A 210 -18.99 9.12 17.25
C GLU A 210 -19.44 7.67 17.42
N LEU A 211 -18.81 6.95 18.35
CA LEU A 211 -19.20 5.61 18.75
C LEU A 211 -19.74 5.70 20.17
N HIS A 212 -21.06 5.61 20.30
CA HIS A 212 -21.76 5.69 21.58
C HIS A 212 -21.63 4.38 22.35
N THR A 213 -21.81 3.25 21.67
CA THR A 213 -21.60 1.91 22.23
C THR A 213 -20.97 0.98 21.20
N ALA A 214 -20.21 0.00 21.68
CA ALA A 214 -19.69 -1.10 20.87
C ALA A 214 -19.62 -2.36 21.72
N VAL A 215 -20.36 -3.39 21.33
CA VAL A 215 -20.53 -4.61 22.12
C VAL A 215 -20.29 -5.82 21.22
N ALA A 216 -19.43 -6.74 21.68
CA ALA A 216 -19.33 -8.09 21.14
C ALA A 216 -20.12 -9.05 22.04
N THR A 217 -21.13 -9.73 21.52
CA THR A 217 -21.85 -10.77 22.24
C THR A 217 -21.40 -12.13 21.74
N VAL A 218 -20.93 -12.98 22.65
CA VAL A 218 -20.44 -14.32 22.35
C VAL A 218 -21.24 -15.32 23.18
N ALA A 219 -21.93 -16.25 22.53
CA ALA A 219 -22.81 -17.22 23.18
C ALA A 219 -23.77 -16.57 24.22
N GLY A 220 -24.33 -15.40 23.89
CA GLY A 220 -25.22 -14.62 24.75
C GLY A 220 -24.55 -13.79 25.85
N VAL A 221 -23.22 -13.82 25.98
CA VAL A 221 -22.46 -13.02 26.95
C VAL A 221 -21.98 -11.73 26.29
N PRO A 222 -22.43 -10.54 26.72
CA PRO A 222 -21.99 -9.27 26.15
C PRO A 222 -20.62 -8.84 26.71
N HIS A 223 -19.78 -8.31 25.82
CA HIS A 223 -18.48 -7.72 26.12
C HIS A 223 -18.42 -6.30 25.55
N ASP A 224 -18.26 -5.30 26.42
CA ASP A 224 -18.08 -3.91 26.02
C ASP A 224 -16.69 -3.71 25.42
N LEU A 225 -16.64 -3.37 24.14
CA LEU A 225 -15.41 -3.18 23.38
C LEU A 225 -14.70 -1.86 23.71
N LEU A 226 -15.42 -0.86 24.21
CA LEU A 226 -14.83 0.42 24.65
C LEU A 226 -14.27 0.32 26.08
N ALA A 227 -14.77 -0.61 26.89
CA ALA A 227 -14.29 -0.90 28.24
C ALA A 227 -13.39 -2.14 28.34
N ASP A 228 -12.92 -2.67 27.20
CA ASP A 228 -12.01 -3.83 27.18
C ASP A 228 -10.71 -3.49 27.95
N PRO A 229 -10.28 -4.33 28.92
CA PRO A 229 -9.13 -4.04 29.76
C PRO A 229 -7.80 -4.01 29.00
N GLU A 230 -7.71 -4.67 27.85
CA GLU A 230 -6.53 -4.67 26.98
C GLU A 230 -6.51 -3.47 26.03
N LEU A 231 -7.57 -2.64 26.01
CA LEU A 231 -7.72 -1.53 25.09
C LEU A 231 -6.82 -0.35 25.46
N GLU A 232 -5.84 -0.08 24.61
CA GLU A 232 -4.93 1.04 24.76
C GLU A 232 -5.58 2.35 24.27
N ARG A 233 -5.43 3.40 25.09
CA ARG A 233 -5.84 4.78 24.76
C ARG A 233 -4.62 5.72 24.73
N PRO A 234 -3.68 5.53 23.79
CA PRO A 234 -2.44 6.31 23.81
C PRO A 234 -2.72 7.77 23.47
N GLU A 235 -2.10 8.73 24.17
CA GLU A 235 -2.20 10.16 23.84
C GLU A 235 -1.61 10.48 22.45
N THR A 236 -0.57 9.74 22.06
CA THR A 236 0.10 9.87 20.78
C THR A 236 0.46 8.49 20.23
N PHE A 237 0.46 8.34 18.91
CA PHE A 237 0.87 7.09 18.27
C PHE A 237 1.64 7.34 16.98
N TRP A 238 2.34 6.31 16.51
CA TRP A 238 2.98 6.31 15.19
C TRP A 238 1.93 5.99 14.13
N GLU A 239 1.70 6.95 13.26
CA GLU A 239 0.94 6.75 12.03
C GLU A 239 1.93 6.49 10.89
N ILE A 240 1.74 5.37 10.19
CA ILE A 240 2.45 5.08 8.94
C ILE A 240 1.44 5.26 7.81
N PRO A 241 1.46 6.36 7.04
CA PRO A 241 0.49 6.59 5.98
C PRO A 241 0.50 5.47 4.92
N GLU A 242 -0.65 5.23 4.29
CA GLU A 242 -0.81 4.20 3.24
C GLU A 242 0.25 4.34 2.13
N GLN A 243 0.61 5.57 1.76
CA GLN A 243 1.63 5.82 0.74
C GLN A 243 3.00 5.26 1.12
N THR A 244 3.42 5.37 2.39
CA THR A 244 4.65 4.73 2.87
C THR A 244 4.54 3.21 2.84
N ARG A 245 3.40 2.67 3.27
CA ARG A 245 3.19 1.21 3.33
C ARG A 245 3.28 0.53 1.98
N ARG A 246 2.94 1.25 0.90
CA ARG A 246 3.05 0.73 -0.48
C ARG A 246 4.47 0.37 -0.88
N LEU A 247 5.50 0.93 -0.23
CA LEU A 247 6.90 0.60 -0.53
C LEU A 247 7.19 -0.91 -0.52
N TRP A 248 6.60 -1.64 0.43
CA TRP A 248 6.81 -3.08 0.59
C TRP A 248 5.56 -3.90 0.22
N ARG A 249 4.50 -3.26 -0.27
CA ARG A 249 3.29 -3.96 -0.70
C ARG A 249 3.47 -4.47 -2.12
N ILE A 250 3.16 -5.75 -2.33
CA ILE A 250 3.13 -6.37 -3.66
C ILE A 250 1.77 -6.07 -4.29
N GLU A 251 1.72 -5.19 -5.29
CA GLU A 251 0.52 -4.85 -6.03
C GLU A 251 0.65 -5.37 -7.47
N THR A 252 -0.01 -6.49 -7.77
CA THR A 252 0.14 -7.20 -9.05
C THR A 252 -0.77 -6.68 -10.17
N SER A 253 -1.77 -5.86 -9.83
CA SER A 253 -2.85 -5.44 -10.74
C SER A 253 -2.36 -4.73 -12.02
N HIS A 254 -1.19 -4.11 -11.99
CA HIS A 254 -0.60 -3.40 -13.13
C HIS A 254 0.85 -3.81 -13.44
N ALA A 255 1.35 -4.87 -12.79
CA ALA A 255 2.76 -5.29 -12.91
C ALA A 255 3.16 -5.60 -14.37
N TRP A 256 2.21 -6.14 -15.16
CA TRP A 256 2.45 -6.53 -16.55
C TRP A 256 2.78 -5.36 -17.49
N LEU A 257 2.42 -4.12 -17.16
CA LEU A 257 2.83 -2.91 -17.90
C LEU A 257 3.95 -2.15 -17.20
N VAL A 258 3.89 -2.06 -15.88
CA VAL A 258 4.77 -1.19 -15.09
C VAL A 258 6.20 -1.72 -15.05
N GLU A 259 6.39 -3.03 -14.83
CA GLU A 259 7.74 -3.60 -14.72
C GLU A 259 8.53 -3.59 -16.04
N PRO A 260 7.92 -3.89 -17.21
CA PRO A 260 8.58 -3.71 -18.50
C PRO A 260 9.00 -2.26 -18.77
N LEU A 261 8.16 -1.28 -18.39
CA LEU A 261 8.48 0.14 -18.56
C LEU A 261 9.68 0.54 -17.69
N HIS A 262 9.69 0.13 -16.42
CA HIS A 262 10.82 0.32 -15.51
C HIS A 262 12.12 -0.29 -16.07
N THR A 263 12.02 -1.50 -16.60
CA THR A 263 13.14 -2.18 -17.27
C THR A 263 13.65 -1.36 -18.47
N LEU A 264 12.76 -0.95 -19.37
CA LEU A 264 13.11 -0.21 -20.60
C LEU A 264 13.77 1.15 -20.30
N ILE A 265 13.23 1.91 -19.35
CA ILE A 265 13.79 3.19 -18.93
C ILE A 265 15.25 3.01 -18.46
N PHE A 266 15.53 1.95 -17.71
CA PHE A 266 16.87 1.67 -17.21
C PHE A 266 17.79 0.97 -18.23
N VAL A 267 17.27 0.34 -19.30
CA VAL A 267 18.08 -0.07 -20.46
C VAL A 267 18.79 1.14 -21.07
N VAL A 268 18.06 2.24 -21.27
CA VAL A 268 18.64 3.49 -21.80
C VAL A 268 19.73 4.02 -20.86
N PHE A 269 19.50 4.00 -19.55
CA PHE A 269 20.51 4.35 -18.55
C PHE A 269 21.77 3.48 -18.67
N GLY A 270 21.63 2.16 -18.75
CA GLY A 270 22.74 1.21 -18.87
C GLY A 270 23.60 1.44 -20.13
N VAL A 271 22.95 1.74 -21.26
CA VAL A 271 23.63 2.09 -22.52
C VAL A 271 24.40 3.40 -22.38
N LEU A 272 23.75 4.48 -21.93
CA LEU A 272 24.36 5.80 -21.79
C LEU A 272 25.52 5.81 -20.79
N LEU A 273 25.34 5.12 -19.66
CA LEU A 273 26.38 4.97 -18.64
C LEU A 273 27.61 4.24 -19.20
N SER A 274 27.39 3.21 -20.02
CA SER A 274 28.45 2.43 -20.64
C SER A 274 29.20 3.20 -21.72
N LEU A 275 28.48 3.89 -22.62
CA LEU A 275 29.08 4.71 -23.69
C LEU A 275 29.76 5.98 -23.15
N GLY A 276 29.35 6.49 -21.99
CA GLY A 276 29.98 7.64 -21.31
C GLY A 276 31.36 7.33 -20.68
N GLN A 277 31.75 6.07 -20.64
CA GLN A 277 33.05 5.63 -20.13
C GLN A 277 34.09 5.63 -21.25
N ARG A 278 35.30 6.12 -20.95
CA ARG A 278 36.41 6.15 -21.92
C ARG A 278 36.97 4.74 -22.25
N ARG A 279 36.71 3.75 -21.40
CA ARG A 279 37.11 2.33 -21.58
C ARG A 279 36.02 1.43 -20.98
N PHE A 280 35.53 0.46 -21.75
CA PHE A 280 34.62 -0.56 -21.24
C PHE A 280 35.41 -1.53 -20.35
N ARG A 281 35.06 -1.63 -19.05
CA ARG A 281 35.72 -2.53 -18.10
C ARG A 281 34.90 -3.80 -17.90
N ALA A 282 35.56 -4.93 -17.61
CA ALA A 282 34.92 -6.24 -17.38
C ALA A 282 33.83 -6.25 -16.28
N GLY A 283 33.74 -5.21 -15.44
CA GLY A 283 32.68 -5.01 -14.44
C GLY A 283 31.60 -3.97 -14.80
N GLY A 284 31.54 -3.49 -16.05
CA GLY A 284 30.61 -2.42 -16.46
C GLY A 284 29.13 -2.76 -16.25
N VAL A 285 28.74 -4.00 -16.55
CA VAL A 285 27.38 -4.51 -16.36
C VAL A 285 26.99 -4.53 -14.87
N LEU A 286 27.85 -5.09 -14.02
CA LEU A 286 27.61 -5.11 -12.57
C LEU A 286 27.53 -3.70 -11.99
N ARG A 287 28.42 -2.80 -12.41
CA ARG A 287 28.37 -1.40 -11.98
C ARG A 287 27.07 -0.71 -12.39
N ALA A 288 26.59 -0.94 -13.61
CA ALA A 288 25.32 -0.38 -14.07
C ALA A 288 24.15 -0.89 -13.24
N ALA A 289 24.10 -2.20 -12.96
CA ALA A 289 23.10 -2.81 -12.10
C ALA A 289 23.11 -2.23 -10.67
N LEU A 290 24.28 -2.13 -10.03
CA LEU A 290 24.43 -1.60 -8.67
C LEU A 290 24.00 -0.12 -8.58
N LEU A 291 24.40 0.70 -9.55
CA LEU A 291 23.97 2.10 -9.59
C LEU A 291 22.46 2.24 -9.82
N ALA A 292 21.87 1.35 -10.62
CA ALA A 292 20.42 1.31 -10.81
C ALA A 292 19.66 0.83 -9.57
N LEU A 293 20.23 -0.08 -8.76
CA LEU A 293 19.66 -0.45 -7.47
C LEU A 293 19.60 0.75 -6.53
N VAL A 294 20.70 1.49 -6.40
CA VAL A 294 20.78 2.68 -5.54
C VAL A 294 19.80 3.75 -6.04
N LEU A 295 19.89 4.12 -7.32
CA LEU A 295 19.06 5.18 -7.89
C LEU A 295 17.57 4.80 -7.88
N GLY A 296 17.25 3.56 -8.24
CA GLY A 296 15.90 3.02 -8.18
C GLY A 296 15.32 3.12 -6.77
N THR A 297 16.08 2.70 -5.76
CA THR A 297 15.67 2.81 -4.35
C THR A 297 15.42 4.25 -3.95
N LEU A 298 16.33 5.16 -4.29
CA LEU A 298 16.18 6.60 -4.00
C LEU A 298 14.91 7.17 -4.64
N PHE A 299 14.57 6.79 -5.88
CA PHE A 299 13.31 7.22 -6.50
C PHE A 299 12.08 6.68 -5.76
N GLN A 300 12.07 5.42 -5.32
CA GLN A 300 10.93 4.88 -4.59
C GLN A 300 10.78 5.52 -3.21
N LEU A 301 11.88 5.78 -2.50
CA LEU A 301 11.86 6.53 -1.25
C LEU A 301 11.41 7.98 -1.46
N ALA A 302 11.89 8.64 -2.51
CA ALA A 302 11.46 10.00 -2.84
C ALA A 302 9.96 10.06 -3.10
N LYS A 303 9.40 9.10 -3.86
CA LYS A 303 7.96 9.00 -4.14
C LYS A 303 7.08 8.94 -2.89
N VAL A 304 7.60 8.56 -1.72
CA VAL A 304 6.84 8.67 -0.46
C VAL A 304 6.44 10.12 -0.18
N CYS A 305 7.22 11.10 -0.63
CA CYS A 305 6.99 12.51 -0.37
C CYS A 305 6.16 13.23 -1.45
N PHE A 306 5.53 12.51 -2.39
CA PHE A 306 4.79 13.11 -3.51
C PHE A 306 3.40 12.48 -3.64
N PRO A 307 2.32 13.18 -3.26
CA PRO A 307 0.96 12.64 -3.31
C PRO A 307 0.58 12.11 -4.69
N GLY A 308 -0.19 11.02 -4.72
CA GLY A 308 -0.63 10.37 -5.97
C GLY A 308 0.43 9.52 -6.65
N ARG A 309 1.63 9.40 -6.07
CA ARG A 309 2.65 8.44 -6.53
C ARG A 309 2.50 7.09 -5.84
N HIS A 310 2.91 6.06 -6.56
CA HIS A 310 2.90 4.68 -6.10
C HIS A 310 4.35 4.23 -5.88
N PRO A 311 4.90 4.42 -4.67
CA PRO A 311 6.21 3.90 -4.33
C PRO A 311 6.13 2.37 -4.18
N SER A 312 7.08 1.64 -4.77
CA SER A 312 7.24 0.20 -4.54
C SER A 312 8.68 -0.23 -4.77
N LEU A 313 9.26 -0.93 -3.80
CA LEU A 313 10.61 -1.51 -3.90
C LEU A 313 10.66 -2.69 -4.88
N MET A 314 9.52 -3.24 -5.28
CA MET A 314 9.45 -4.32 -6.28
C MET A 314 9.97 -3.89 -7.66
N HIS A 315 9.95 -2.59 -7.97
CA HIS A 315 10.48 -2.04 -9.22
C HIS A 315 12.01 -2.03 -9.27
N VAL A 316 12.68 -2.06 -8.11
CA VAL A 316 14.13 -1.87 -8.01
C VAL A 316 14.93 -3.00 -8.70
N PRO A 317 14.57 -4.29 -8.53
CA PRO A 317 15.17 -5.38 -9.32
C PRO A 317 15.03 -5.21 -10.84
N PHE A 318 13.87 -4.76 -11.34
CA PHE A 318 13.64 -4.56 -12.77
C PHE A 318 14.47 -3.39 -13.34
N ASN A 319 14.62 -2.31 -12.57
CA ASN A 319 15.55 -1.22 -12.91
C ASN A 319 16.99 -1.74 -13.05
N ALA A 320 17.44 -2.59 -12.12
CA ALA A 320 18.78 -3.17 -12.18
C ALA A 320 18.97 -4.12 -13.35
N LEU A 321 17.97 -4.95 -13.66
CA LEU A 321 17.95 -5.83 -14.83
C LEU A 321 18.04 -5.04 -16.13
N GLY A 322 17.25 -3.96 -16.25
CA GLY A 322 17.28 -3.06 -17.40
C GLY A 322 18.66 -2.43 -17.59
N ALA A 323 19.23 -1.87 -16.52
CA ALA A 323 20.56 -1.27 -16.57
C ALA A 323 21.67 -2.28 -16.93
N ALA A 324 21.59 -3.50 -16.41
CA ALA A 324 22.50 -4.58 -16.77
C ALA A 324 22.39 -4.94 -18.25
N LEU A 325 21.16 -5.11 -18.77
CA LEU A 325 20.90 -5.41 -20.17
C LEU A 325 21.41 -4.30 -21.08
N GLY A 326 21.14 -3.03 -20.77
CA GLY A 326 21.62 -1.89 -21.53
C GLY A 326 23.15 -1.80 -21.58
N ALA A 327 23.80 -2.02 -20.44
CA ALA A 327 25.25 -2.04 -20.37
C ALA A 327 25.85 -3.22 -21.16
N TRP A 328 25.20 -4.39 -21.11
CA TRP A 328 25.60 -5.55 -21.89
C TRP A 328 25.45 -5.32 -23.40
N LEU A 329 24.33 -4.74 -23.86
CA LEU A 329 24.14 -4.38 -25.26
C LEU A 329 25.22 -3.40 -25.74
N ALA A 330 25.51 -2.36 -24.96
CA ALA A 330 26.58 -1.42 -25.28
C ALA A 330 27.96 -2.09 -25.38
N SER A 331 28.22 -3.13 -24.57
CA SER A 331 29.45 -3.92 -24.61
C SER A 331 29.65 -4.69 -25.91
N ARG A 332 28.55 -5.10 -26.56
CA ARG A 332 28.57 -5.86 -27.81
C ARG A 332 28.82 -4.97 -29.03
N VAL A 333 28.43 -3.70 -28.94
CA VAL A 333 28.59 -2.72 -30.01
C VAL A 333 29.90 -1.94 -29.88
N ALA A 334 30.46 -1.83 -28.68
CA ALA A 334 31.76 -1.22 -28.46
C ALA A 334 32.89 -2.12 -29.00
N VAL A 335 33.59 -1.67 -30.04
CA VAL A 335 34.78 -2.35 -30.57
C VAL A 335 35.89 -2.32 -29.51
N PRO A 336 36.45 -3.47 -29.08
CA PRO A 336 37.66 -3.49 -28.26
C PRO A 336 38.81 -2.90 -29.09
N LEU A 337 39.39 -1.78 -28.65
CA LEU A 337 40.62 -1.30 -29.27
C LEU A 337 41.72 -2.34 -29.01
N LYS A 338 42.23 -2.92 -30.10
CA LYS A 338 43.40 -3.81 -30.13
C LYS A 338 44.51 -3.18 -29.29
N GLN A 339 45.13 -3.95 -28.38
CA GLN A 339 46.33 -3.46 -27.68
C GLN A 339 47.36 -3.05 -28.75
N PRO A 340 48.04 -1.90 -28.60
CA PRO A 340 49.15 -1.58 -29.49
C PRO A 340 50.14 -2.75 -29.39
N GLY A 341 50.36 -3.45 -30.52
CA GLY A 341 51.39 -4.48 -30.59
C GLY A 341 52.74 -3.86 -30.21
N PRO A 342 53.68 -4.66 -29.66
CA PRO A 342 55.01 -4.16 -29.37
C PRO A 342 55.58 -3.55 -30.65
N ALA A 343 56.12 -2.33 -30.53
CA ALA A 343 56.82 -1.68 -31.63
C ALA A 343 57.91 -2.64 -32.11
N SER A 344 57.82 -3.08 -33.36
CA SER A 344 58.92 -3.78 -34.03
C SER A 344 60.04 -2.76 -34.25
N GLU A 345 61.17 -2.98 -33.58
CA GLU A 345 62.46 -2.38 -33.97
C GLU A 345 62.96 -2.92 -35.31
#